data_AF-A0A8S1J6F3-F1
#
_entry.id   AF-A0A8S1J6F3-F1
#
_cell.length_a   1.000
_cell.length_b   1.000
_cell.length_c   1.000
_cell.angle_alpha   90.00
_cell.angle_beta   90.00
_cell.angle_gamma   90.00
#
_symmetry.space_group_name_H-M   'P 1'
#
loop_
_entity.id
_entity.type
_entity.pdbx_description
1 polymer ?
#
loop_
_entity_poly.entity_id
_entity_poly.type
_entity_poly.pdbx_seq_one_letter_code
_entity_poly.pdbx_strand_id
1 'polypeptide(L)'
;MPHFADASGSWETFDVASASTQFWERVPVVTKAGDREEELRELTVRILSGFARQNHNLRILRVHVSSEEDLLFLHTLEVSEDEFQSLKIEQGILVDFSSFPGKIISLLGKCIESRGEDMPRFQAVLTISPGESRFQIVETNDFNKLPHVTLRFRPGDDLAIKQFLAFRLSEIKGSCSQLENELRDARREGEMRQCELSQTQVRLDEVERSHRQQMMEAEANAKSTRIALQEESSHEKSMLRDRMERERCELEQRLRDELAAVKARNEKLDAENRELLAGKLEISARVSDLEHRLAVADQERHSLREDCAALRDQNRQLSGEKHDLELRVNDAKVSTRGLEEQ
;
A
#
# COMPACT_ATOMS: atom_id res chain seq x y z
N MET A 1 28.76 38.67 -85.02
CA MET A 1 29.49 37.54 -84.43
C MET A 1 29.51 37.77 -82.92
N PRO A 2 28.57 37.21 -82.14
CA PRO A 2 28.68 37.26 -80.70
C PRO A 2 29.66 36.19 -80.22
N HIS A 3 30.56 36.59 -79.33
CA HIS A 3 31.53 35.74 -78.65
C HIS A 3 30.84 34.58 -77.95
N PHE A 4 31.16 33.35 -78.34
CA PHE A 4 30.97 32.19 -77.48
C PHE A 4 31.98 32.31 -76.33
N ALA A 5 31.48 32.47 -75.11
CA ALA A 5 32.29 32.33 -73.92
C ALA A 5 32.65 30.84 -73.76
N ASP A 6 33.95 30.55 -73.85
CA ASP A 6 34.53 29.24 -73.62
C ASP A 6 34.27 28.84 -72.16
N ALA A 7 33.44 27.81 -71.95
CA ALA A 7 32.97 27.40 -70.63
C ALA A 7 33.67 26.14 -70.14
N SER A 8 35.00 26.11 -70.30
CA SER A 8 35.89 25.04 -69.82
C SER A 8 36.12 25.04 -68.29
N GLY A 9 35.46 25.93 -67.54
CA GLY A 9 35.72 26.18 -66.11
C GLY A 9 34.62 25.79 -65.13
N SER A 10 33.62 24.98 -65.50
CA SER A 10 32.38 24.82 -64.70
C SER A 10 32.54 24.25 -63.29
N TRP A 11 33.71 23.73 -62.91
CA TRP A 11 33.98 23.25 -61.54
C TRP A 11 35.00 24.07 -60.75
N GLU A 12 35.73 24.97 -61.39
CA GLU A 12 36.73 25.81 -60.72
C GLU A 12 36.10 27.08 -60.10
N THR A 13 34.91 27.45 -60.57
CA THR A 13 34.20 28.67 -60.20
C THR A 13 33.48 28.56 -58.87
N PHE A 14 32.94 27.40 -58.48
CA PHE A 14 32.10 27.25 -57.29
C PHE A 14 32.89 26.69 -56.09
N ASP A 15 32.81 27.38 -54.94
CA ASP A 15 33.40 26.88 -53.70
C ASP A 15 32.46 25.90 -52.98
N VAL A 16 32.67 24.60 -53.23
CA VAL A 16 31.88 23.52 -52.62
C VAL A 16 32.06 23.45 -51.10
N ALA A 17 33.21 23.90 -50.55
CA ALA A 17 33.48 23.79 -49.12
C ALA A 17 32.63 24.75 -48.27
N SER A 18 32.28 25.92 -48.82
CA SER A 18 31.39 26.90 -48.18
C SER A 18 29.93 26.78 -48.63
N ALA A 19 29.61 25.82 -49.49
CA ALA A 19 28.27 25.64 -50.03
C ALA A 19 27.29 25.13 -48.97
N SER A 20 26.09 25.70 -48.98
CA SER A 20 24.94 25.24 -48.19
C SER A 20 24.04 24.37 -49.06
N THR A 21 23.73 23.16 -48.58
CA THR A 21 22.72 22.30 -49.21
C THR A 21 21.33 22.76 -48.80
N GLN A 22 20.51 23.17 -49.76
CA GLN A 22 19.14 23.63 -49.54
C GLN A 22 18.10 22.54 -49.79
N PHE A 23 18.42 21.60 -50.67
CA PHE A 23 17.56 20.47 -51.01
C PHE A 23 18.42 19.29 -51.43
N TRP A 24 18.05 18.09 -50.98
CA TRP A 24 18.73 16.87 -51.36
C TRP A 24 17.80 15.67 -51.14
N GLU A 25 17.03 15.33 -52.16
CA GLU A 25 16.09 14.20 -52.11
C GLU A 25 15.99 13.47 -53.46
N ARG A 26 15.37 12.28 -53.45
CA ARG A 26 15.02 11.52 -54.65
C ARG A 26 13.68 12.01 -55.20
N VAL A 27 13.66 12.32 -56.50
CA VAL A 27 12.52 12.87 -57.22
C VAL A 27 12.16 11.92 -58.38
N PRO A 28 10.87 11.60 -58.60
CA PRO A 28 10.45 10.89 -59.80
C PRO A 28 10.61 11.80 -61.04
N VAL A 29 11.50 11.43 -61.95
CA VAL A 29 11.84 12.20 -63.15
C VAL A 29 11.63 11.33 -64.40
N VAL A 30 10.84 11.83 -65.34
CA VAL A 30 10.71 11.22 -66.67
C VAL A 30 11.92 11.62 -67.52
N THR A 31 12.72 10.64 -67.90
CA THR A 31 13.90 10.84 -68.74
C THR A 31 13.58 10.55 -70.20
N LYS A 32 14.05 11.44 -71.10
CA LYS A 32 13.88 11.31 -72.56
C LYS A 32 15.23 11.47 -73.22
N ALA A 33 15.75 10.44 -73.90
CA ALA A 33 17.09 10.48 -74.48
C ALA A 33 17.04 10.06 -75.95
N GLY A 34 17.05 11.03 -76.87
CA GLY A 34 16.91 10.78 -78.31
C GLY A 34 15.59 10.06 -78.64
N ASP A 35 15.67 9.01 -79.46
CA ASP A 35 14.52 8.17 -79.85
C ASP A 35 14.20 7.05 -78.85
N ARG A 36 14.83 7.04 -77.67
CA ARG A 36 14.49 6.07 -76.62
C ARG A 36 13.13 6.37 -76.03
N GLU A 37 12.43 5.32 -75.59
CA GLU A 37 11.17 5.45 -74.86
C GLU A 37 11.35 6.28 -73.59
N GLU A 38 10.29 6.99 -73.21
CA GLU A 38 10.27 7.78 -71.99
C GLU A 38 10.30 6.84 -70.77
N GLU A 39 11.25 7.07 -69.88
CA GLU A 39 11.44 6.20 -68.72
C GLU A 39 11.33 7.02 -67.43
N LEU A 40 10.45 6.59 -66.52
CA LEU A 40 10.34 7.16 -65.18
C LEU A 40 11.47 6.61 -64.29
N ARG A 41 12.33 7.49 -63.79
CA ARG A 41 13.46 7.15 -62.92
C ARG A 41 13.42 7.94 -61.63
N GLU A 42 13.84 7.32 -60.52
CA GLU A 42 14.03 7.99 -59.24
C GLU A 42 15.44 8.59 -59.16
N LEU A 43 15.57 9.86 -59.54
CA LEU A 43 16.84 10.57 -59.58
C LEU A 43 17.03 11.43 -58.33
N THR A 44 18.28 11.50 -57.85
CA THR A 44 18.64 12.39 -56.74
C THR A 44 18.84 13.80 -57.28
N VAL A 45 18.08 14.75 -56.74
CA VAL A 45 18.24 16.18 -57.04
C VAL A 45 18.84 16.87 -55.82
N ARG A 46 20.00 17.50 -55.99
CA ARG A 46 20.69 18.27 -54.94
C ARG A 46 20.84 19.73 -55.36
N ILE A 47 20.31 20.64 -54.56
CA ILE A 47 20.40 22.09 -54.75
C ILE A 47 21.36 22.66 -53.72
N LEU A 48 22.40 23.33 -54.20
CA LEU A 48 23.45 23.97 -53.43
C LEU A 48 23.44 25.47 -53.70
N SER A 49 23.52 26.27 -52.64
CA SER A 49 23.80 27.70 -52.75
C SER A 49 25.16 28.00 -52.13
N GLY A 50 25.96 28.80 -52.80
CA GLY A 50 27.30 29.16 -52.33
C GLY A 50 27.83 30.38 -53.06
N PHE A 51 29.15 30.52 -53.06
CA PHE A 51 29.83 31.67 -53.65
C PHE A 51 30.88 31.21 -54.66
N ALA A 52 31.27 32.13 -55.54
CA ALA A 52 32.37 31.89 -56.44
C ALA A 52 33.71 31.81 -55.67
N ARG A 53 34.58 30.89 -56.06
CA ARG A 53 35.89 30.63 -55.46
C ARG A 53 36.85 31.81 -55.59
N GLN A 54 36.74 32.55 -56.70
CA GLN A 54 37.57 33.73 -56.99
C GLN A 54 36.93 35.04 -56.51
N ASN A 55 35.62 35.05 -56.25
CA ASN A 55 34.89 36.24 -55.83
C ASN A 55 33.79 35.87 -54.83
N HIS A 56 34.10 36.02 -53.54
CA HIS A 56 33.18 35.68 -52.45
C HIS A 56 31.91 36.54 -52.39
N ASN A 57 31.78 37.58 -53.21
CA ASN A 57 30.54 38.36 -53.32
C ASN A 57 29.61 37.84 -54.41
N LEU A 58 30.10 37.00 -55.33
CA LEU A 58 29.29 36.45 -56.40
C LEU A 58 28.59 35.19 -55.93
N ARG A 59 27.26 35.29 -55.74
CA ARG A 59 26.42 34.17 -55.33
C ARG A 59 26.16 33.24 -56.51
N ILE A 60 26.21 31.94 -56.24
CA ILE A 60 26.03 30.88 -57.23
C ILE A 60 25.01 29.87 -56.69
N LEU A 61 24.08 29.50 -57.55
CA LEU A 61 23.16 28.39 -57.37
C LEU A 61 23.63 27.23 -58.25
N ARG A 62 23.88 26.08 -57.65
CA ARG A 62 24.27 24.85 -58.34
C ARG A 62 23.24 23.77 -58.09
N VAL A 63 22.83 23.08 -59.15
CA VAL A 63 21.89 21.96 -59.08
C VAL A 63 22.52 20.74 -59.72
N HIS A 64 22.53 19.62 -59.00
CA HIS A 64 22.93 18.32 -59.52
C HIS A 64 21.70 17.43 -59.66
N VAL A 65 21.62 16.71 -60.77
CA VAL A 65 20.72 15.57 -60.96
C VAL A 65 21.59 14.34 -61.21
N SER A 66 21.54 13.38 -60.28
CA SER A 66 22.37 12.17 -60.32
C SER A 66 21.54 10.91 -60.06
N SER A 67 22.08 9.73 -60.42
CA SER A 67 21.46 8.44 -60.11
C SER A 67 22.23 7.71 -59.01
N GLU A 68 21.51 6.98 -58.16
CA GLU A 68 22.12 6.04 -57.21
C GLU A 68 22.42 4.67 -57.86
N GLU A 69 21.74 4.35 -58.96
CA GLU A 69 21.90 3.10 -59.71
C GLU A 69 23.01 3.22 -60.78
N ASP A 70 23.20 4.42 -61.33
CA ASP A 70 24.25 4.74 -62.29
C ASP A 70 25.10 5.90 -61.77
N LEU A 71 26.26 5.56 -61.20
CA LEU A 71 27.18 6.54 -60.59
C LEU A 71 27.83 7.50 -61.61
N LEU A 72 27.76 7.19 -62.91
CA LEU A 72 28.25 8.06 -63.98
C LEU A 72 27.18 9.02 -64.49
N PHE A 73 25.91 8.78 -64.14
CA PHE A 73 24.82 9.68 -64.48
C PHE A 73 24.90 10.96 -63.64
N LEU A 74 25.33 12.05 -64.27
CA LEU A 74 25.40 13.36 -63.66
C LEU A 74 24.97 14.42 -64.67
N HIS A 75 24.03 15.27 -64.26
CA HIS A 75 23.69 16.49 -64.99
C HIS A 75 23.80 17.67 -64.03
N THR A 76 24.45 18.74 -64.46
CA THR A 76 24.76 19.89 -63.60
C THR A 76 24.25 21.19 -64.24
N LEU A 77 23.60 22.01 -63.43
CA LEU A 77 23.30 23.42 -63.70
C LEU A 77 24.10 24.26 -62.72
N GLU A 78 24.73 25.32 -63.22
CA GLU A 78 25.30 26.39 -62.41
C GLU A 78 24.77 27.71 -62.96
N VAL A 79 24.27 28.55 -62.06
CA VAL A 79 23.78 29.89 -62.41
C VAL A 79 24.23 30.87 -61.34
N SER A 80 24.99 31.87 -61.76
CA SER A 80 25.35 33.02 -60.93
C SER A 80 24.20 34.02 -60.83
N GLU A 81 24.27 34.91 -59.85
CA GLU A 81 23.26 35.98 -59.68
C GLU A 81 23.13 36.91 -60.91
N ASP A 82 24.23 37.11 -61.64
CA ASP A 82 24.26 37.91 -62.86
C ASP A 82 23.58 37.17 -64.03
N GLU A 83 23.93 35.90 -64.25
CA GLU A 83 23.34 35.06 -65.31
C GLU A 83 21.85 34.80 -65.06
N PHE A 84 21.43 34.81 -63.79
CA PHE A 84 20.03 34.66 -63.42
C PHE A 84 19.15 35.77 -63.99
N GLN A 85 19.65 36.99 -64.21
CA GLN A 85 18.82 38.06 -64.78
C GLN A 85 18.31 37.70 -66.18
N SER A 86 19.16 37.07 -67.00
CA SER A 86 18.78 36.58 -68.33
C SER A 86 17.75 35.45 -68.23
N LEU A 87 17.98 34.49 -67.32
CA LEU A 87 17.04 33.39 -67.06
C LEU A 87 15.67 33.91 -66.59
N LYS A 88 15.69 34.93 -65.72
CA LYS A 88 14.50 35.57 -65.15
C LYS A 88 13.65 36.20 -66.24
N ILE A 89 14.27 36.92 -67.18
CA ILE A 89 13.59 37.56 -68.30
C ILE A 89 13.08 36.50 -69.31
N GLU A 90 13.93 35.53 -69.68
CA GLU A 90 13.58 34.49 -70.68
C GLU A 90 12.35 33.67 -70.26
N GLN A 91 12.18 33.43 -68.96
CA GLN A 91 11.10 32.58 -68.43
C GLN A 91 10.02 33.33 -67.64
N GLY A 92 10.10 34.67 -67.58
CA GLY A 92 9.13 35.47 -66.83
C GLY A 92 9.10 35.16 -65.33
N ILE A 93 10.24 34.79 -64.74
CA ILE A 93 10.34 34.45 -63.31
C ILE A 93 10.11 35.72 -62.49
N LEU A 94 9.15 35.69 -61.56
CA LEU A 94 8.74 36.86 -60.79
C LEU A 94 9.55 37.09 -59.51
N VAL A 95 10.34 36.11 -59.08
CA VAL A 95 11.12 36.16 -57.83
C VAL A 95 12.56 36.65 -58.06
N ASP A 96 13.24 37.05 -56.99
CA ASP A 96 14.66 37.38 -57.01
C ASP A 96 15.54 36.11 -56.94
N PHE A 97 16.85 36.28 -57.11
CA PHE A 97 17.81 35.17 -57.07
C PHE A 97 17.74 34.42 -55.72
N SER A 98 17.57 35.15 -54.62
CA SER A 98 17.51 34.60 -53.26
C SER A 98 16.31 33.67 -53.05
N SER A 99 15.15 34.01 -53.61
CA SER A 99 13.91 33.25 -53.43
C SER A 99 13.70 32.18 -54.51
N PHE A 100 14.47 32.23 -55.60
CA PHE A 100 14.35 31.31 -56.73
C PHE A 100 14.55 29.82 -56.36
N PRO A 101 15.59 29.43 -55.58
CA PRO A 101 15.75 28.05 -55.15
C PRO A 101 14.54 27.52 -54.38
N GLY A 102 13.96 28.32 -53.49
CA GLY A 102 12.76 27.95 -52.74
C GLY A 102 11.55 27.66 -53.63
N LYS A 103 11.40 28.36 -54.77
CA LYS A 103 10.36 28.08 -55.76
C LYS A 103 10.61 26.77 -56.50
N ILE A 104 11.86 26.48 -56.88
CA ILE A 104 12.22 25.19 -57.49
C ILE A 104 11.93 24.05 -56.49
N ILE A 105 12.33 24.19 -55.23
CA ILE A 105 12.10 23.20 -54.18
C ILE A 105 10.61 22.93 -53.98
N SER A 106 9.78 23.97 -53.94
CA SER A 106 8.31 23.80 -53.84
C SER A 106 7.73 23.03 -55.03
N LEU A 107 8.24 23.27 -56.24
CA LEU A 107 7.81 22.53 -57.43
C LEU A 107 8.28 21.08 -57.41
N LEU A 108 9.52 20.81 -56.98
CA LEU A 108 10.04 19.45 -56.78
C LEU A 108 9.24 18.69 -55.72
N GLY A 109 8.84 19.36 -54.63
CA GLY A 109 7.97 18.81 -53.60
C GLY A 109 6.64 18.31 -54.17
N LYS A 110 6.01 19.09 -55.06
CA LYS A 110 4.78 18.65 -55.75
C LYS A 110 5.00 17.42 -56.63
N CYS A 111 6.15 17.33 -57.32
CA CYS A 111 6.48 16.12 -58.09
C CYS A 111 6.67 14.90 -57.18
N ILE A 112 7.25 15.07 -55.99
CA ILE A 112 7.41 14.00 -55.00
C ILE A 112 6.05 13.58 -54.41
N GLU A 113 5.16 14.54 -54.13
CA GLU A 113 3.80 14.26 -53.64
C GLU A 113 2.98 13.44 -54.65
N SER A 114 3.13 13.73 -55.94
CA SER A 114 2.50 12.97 -57.04
C SER A 114 3.19 11.63 -57.37
N ARG A 115 4.10 11.13 -56.51
CA ARG A 115 4.81 9.86 -56.72
C ARG A 115 3.84 8.69 -56.76
N GLY A 116 3.93 7.87 -57.82
CA GLY A 116 3.13 6.66 -57.99
C GLY A 116 1.70 6.89 -58.50
N GLU A 117 1.33 8.13 -58.81
CA GLU A 117 0.09 8.42 -59.53
C GLU A 117 0.21 7.97 -61.01
N ASP A 118 -0.83 7.35 -61.56
CA ASP A 118 -0.84 6.94 -62.98
C ASP A 118 -0.75 8.15 -63.93
N MET A 119 -1.37 9.27 -63.55
CA MET A 119 -1.41 10.52 -64.31
C MET A 119 -1.07 11.70 -63.39
N PRO A 120 0.22 11.91 -63.04
CA PRO A 120 0.61 12.90 -62.06
C PRO A 120 0.34 14.31 -62.57
N ARG A 121 -0.27 15.14 -61.70
CA ARG A 121 -0.53 16.56 -62.04
C ARG A 121 0.77 17.32 -62.23
N PHE A 122 1.78 17.09 -61.38
CA PHE A 122 3.10 17.69 -61.49
C PHE A 122 4.13 16.62 -61.83
N GLN A 123 4.96 16.88 -62.86
CA GLN A 123 5.97 15.94 -63.31
C GLN A 123 7.29 16.66 -63.60
N ALA A 124 8.39 16.09 -63.10
CA ALA A 124 9.73 16.49 -63.51
C ALA A 124 10.13 15.71 -64.76
N VAL A 125 10.68 16.41 -65.76
CA VAL A 125 11.07 15.83 -67.05
C VAL A 125 12.50 16.26 -67.37
N LEU A 126 13.37 15.30 -67.67
CA LEU A 126 14.75 15.54 -68.11
C LEU A 126 14.93 15.04 -69.54
N THR A 127 15.00 15.97 -70.48
CA THR A 127 15.29 15.68 -71.89
C THR A 127 16.78 15.78 -72.13
N ILE A 128 17.43 14.67 -72.48
CA ILE A 128 18.87 14.56 -72.66
C ILE A 128 19.17 14.61 -74.16
N SER A 129 20.01 15.57 -74.55
CA SER A 129 20.53 15.74 -75.92
C SER A 129 22.06 15.76 -75.91
N PRO A 130 22.73 15.57 -77.05
CA PRO A 130 24.20 15.65 -77.11
C PRO A 130 24.70 17.03 -76.65
N GLY A 131 25.45 17.07 -75.54
CA GLY A 131 26.06 18.29 -75.01
C GLY A 131 25.16 19.19 -74.16
N GLU A 132 23.85 18.97 -74.13
CA GLU A 132 22.90 19.75 -73.33
C GLU A 132 21.72 18.87 -72.88
N SER A 133 21.22 19.14 -71.69
CA SER A 133 20.02 18.51 -71.15
C SER A 133 19.06 19.58 -70.66
N ARG A 134 17.76 19.35 -70.82
CA ARG A 134 16.71 20.27 -70.43
C ARG A 134 15.89 19.63 -69.32
N PHE A 135 15.98 20.18 -68.12
CA PHE A 135 15.16 19.79 -66.98
C PHE A 135 13.94 20.71 -66.87
N GLN A 136 12.75 20.16 -66.77
CA GLN A 136 11.51 20.91 -66.69
C GLN A 136 10.64 20.38 -65.58
N ILE A 137 9.88 21.25 -64.94
CA ILE A 137 8.76 20.85 -64.10
C ILE A 137 7.49 21.28 -64.81
N VAL A 138 6.69 20.31 -65.22
CA VAL A 138 5.46 20.52 -65.99
C VAL A 138 4.24 20.21 -65.12
N GLU A 139 3.21 21.02 -65.26
CA GLU A 139 1.89 20.76 -64.72
C GLU A 139 0.98 20.31 -65.87
N THR A 140 0.37 19.14 -65.73
CA THR A 140 -0.67 18.67 -66.64
C THR A 140 -2.02 19.16 -66.13
N ASN A 141 -2.70 19.97 -66.94
CA ASN A 141 -4.10 20.34 -66.74
C ASN A 141 -4.98 19.66 -67.80
N ASP A 142 -6.30 19.79 -67.69
CA ASP A 142 -7.29 19.16 -68.59
C ASP A 142 -7.09 19.49 -70.08
N PHE A 143 -6.38 20.56 -70.40
CA PHE A 143 -6.17 21.04 -71.76
C PHE A 143 -4.75 20.81 -72.31
N ASN A 144 -3.71 20.99 -71.49
CA ASN A 144 -2.32 20.97 -71.96
C ASN A 144 -1.31 20.75 -70.80
N LYS A 145 -0.04 20.51 -71.16
CA LYS A 145 1.11 20.50 -70.25
C LYS A 145 1.75 21.90 -70.20
N LEU A 146 1.74 22.53 -69.04
CA LEU A 146 2.31 23.85 -68.79
C LEU A 146 3.65 23.73 -68.06
N PRO A 147 4.78 24.16 -68.64
CA PRO A 147 6.06 24.20 -67.93
C PRO A 147 6.09 25.35 -66.93
N HIS A 148 6.33 25.04 -65.65
CA HIS A 148 6.53 26.05 -64.58
C HIS A 148 7.95 26.61 -64.58
N VAL A 149 8.93 25.78 -64.89
CA VAL A 149 10.34 26.17 -65.01
C VAL A 149 11.03 25.28 -66.03
N THR A 150 11.98 25.84 -66.77
CA THR A 150 12.85 25.12 -67.68
C THR A 150 14.30 25.45 -67.33
N LEU A 151 15.15 24.46 -67.12
CA LEU A 151 16.53 24.67 -66.74
C LEU A 151 17.44 23.93 -67.72
N ARG A 152 18.48 24.63 -68.19
CA ARG A 152 19.49 24.08 -69.08
C ARG A 152 20.62 23.50 -68.25
N PHE A 153 20.67 22.17 -68.21
CA PHE A 153 21.70 21.40 -67.53
C PHE A 153 22.74 20.92 -68.56
N ARG A 154 23.97 20.70 -68.11
CA ARG A 154 25.01 20.05 -68.91
C ARG A 154 25.23 18.63 -68.40
N PRO A 155 25.30 17.62 -69.28
CA PRO A 155 25.76 16.29 -68.89
C PRO A 155 27.20 16.40 -68.38
N GLY A 156 27.53 15.64 -67.33
CA GLY A 156 28.87 15.60 -66.76
C GLY A 156 29.86 14.98 -67.72
N ASP A 157 31.01 15.61 -67.90
CA ASP A 157 32.17 15.01 -68.56
C ASP A 157 33.01 14.19 -67.56
N ASP A 158 34.05 13.52 -68.06
CA ASP A 158 34.95 12.69 -67.25
C ASP A 158 35.54 13.45 -66.06
N LEU A 159 35.87 14.73 -66.22
CA LEU A 159 36.48 15.54 -65.17
C LEU A 159 35.45 15.88 -64.10
N ALA A 160 34.27 16.36 -64.52
CA ALA A 160 33.12 16.67 -63.69
C ALA A 160 32.70 15.47 -62.84
N ILE A 161 32.55 14.30 -63.48
CA ILE A 161 32.13 13.06 -62.82
C ILE A 161 33.19 12.64 -61.79
N LYS A 162 34.48 12.65 -62.13
CA LYS A 162 35.56 12.30 -61.17
C LYS A 162 35.56 13.23 -59.96
N GLN A 163 35.40 14.54 -60.16
CA GLN A 163 35.35 15.51 -59.06
C GLN A 163 34.11 15.32 -58.19
N PHE A 164 32.94 15.13 -58.81
CA PHE A 164 31.69 14.84 -58.10
C PHE A 164 31.82 13.56 -57.26
N LEU A 165 32.32 12.48 -57.85
CA LEU A 165 32.50 11.21 -57.14
C LEU A 165 33.54 11.30 -56.02
N ALA A 166 34.65 12.01 -56.22
CA ALA A 166 35.64 12.25 -55.17
C ALA A 166 35.05 13.03 -53.99
N PHE A 167 34.24 14.06 -54.27
CA PHE A 167 33.51 14.82 -53.26
C PHE A 167 32.48 13.96 -52.52
N ARG A 168 31.66 13.18 -53.24
CA ARG A 168 30.69 12.28 -52.63
C ARG A 168 31.35 11.20 -51.78
N LEU A 169 32.49 10.68 -52.22
CA LEU A 169 33.25 9.69 -51.46
C LEU A 169 33.82 10.28 -50.16
N SER A 170 34.34 11.51 -50.18
CA SER A 170 34.84 12.14 -48.96
C SER A 170 33.71 12.45 -47.98
N GLU A 171 32.55 12.92 -48.48
CA GLU A 171 31.35 13.16 -47.68
C GLU A 171 30.87 11.87 -47.00
N ILE A 172 30.75 10.77 -47.75
CA ILE A 172 30.34 9.46 -47.21
C ILE A 172 31.36 8.92 -46.20
N LYS A 173 32.67 8.99 -46.50
CA LYS A 173 33.72 8.56 -45.57
C LYS A 173 33.68 9.35 -44.25
N GLY A 174 33.44 10.66 -44.33
CA GLY A 174 33.26 11.51 -43.17
C GLY A 174 32.08 11.06 -42.30
N SER A 175 30.91 10.87 -42.92
CA SER A 175 29.71 10.39 -42.22
C SER A 175 29.90 8.99 -41.63
N CYS A 176 30.55 8.06 -42.35
CA CYS A 176 30.87 6.73 -41.81
C CYS A 176 31.75 6.82 -40.57
N SER A 177 32.81 7.64 -40.60
CA SER A 177 33.68 7.82 -39.42
C SER A 177 32.94 8.45 -38.24
N GLN A 178 32.02 9.39 -38.48
CA GLN A 178 31.17 9.97 -37.44
C GLN A 178 30.25 8.91 -36.82
N LEU A 179 29.52 8.16 -37.66
CA LEU A 179 28.63 7.08 -37.20
C LEU A 179 29.38 5.98 -36.44
N GLU A 180 30.61 5.64 -36.86
CA GLU A 180 31.46 4.68 -36.15
C GLU A 180 31.86 5.19 -34.75
N ASN A 181 32.17 6.48 -34.63
CA ASN A 181 32.48 7.10 -33.34
C ASN A 181 31.25 7.13 -32.42
N GLU A 182 30.09 7.56 -32.94
CA GLU A 182 28.82 7.57 -32.20
C GLU A 182 28.43 6.16 -31.73
N LEU A 183 28.57 5.16 -32.60
CA LEU A 183 28.30 3.76 -32.24
C LEU A 183 29.24 3.27 -31.13
N ARG A 184 30.52 3.63 -31.20
CA ARG A 184 31.50 3.26 -30.17
C ARG A 184 31.16 3.89 -28.83
N ASP A 185 30.76 5.16 -28.84
CA ASP A 185 30.43 5.89 -27.61
C ASP A 185 29.12 5.37 -27.00
N ALA A 186 28.09 5.13 -27.83
CA ALA A 186 26.84 4.48 -27.41
C ALA A 186 27.07 3.09 -26.81
N ARG A 187 27.98 2.29 -27.37
CA ARG A 187 28.36 0.97 -26.81
C ARG A 187 29.01 1.10 -25.44
N ARG A 188 29.96 2.03 -25.29
CA ARG A 188 30.64 2.29 -24.00
C ARG A 188 29.65 2.72 -22.92
N GLU A 189 28.71 3.60 -23.26
CA GLU A 189 27.66 3.99 -22.32
C GLU A 189 26.74 2.81 -21.96
N GLY A 190 26.42 1.95 -22.93
CA GLY A 190 25.66 0.72 -22.68
C GLY A 190 26.36 -0.21 -21.70
N GLU A 191 27.66 -0.44 -21.88
CA GLU A 191 28.49 -1.25 -20.99
C GLU A 191 28.57 -0.65 -19.57
N MET A 192 28.72 0.68 -19.47
CA MET A 192 28.73 1.38 -18.19
C MET A 192 27.40 1.21 -17.44
N ARG A 193 26.27 1.47 -18.12
CA ARG A 193 24.93 1.31 -17.54
C ARG A 193 24.67 -0.15 -17.13
N GLN A 194 25.16 -1.11 -17.90
CA GLN A 194 25.05 -2.54 -17.55
C GLN A 194 25.82 -2.87 -16.26
N CYS A 195 27.01 -2.28 -16.08
CA CYS A 195 27.80 -2.42 -14.86
C CYS A 195 27.12 -1.74 -13.66
N GLU A 196 26.54 -0.55 -13.84
CA GLU A 196 25.78 0.13 -12.78
C GLU A 196 24.53 -0.66 -12.37
N LEU A 197 23.82 -1.24 -13.35
CA LEU A 197 22.66 -2.08 -13.08
C LEU A 197 23.02 -3.31 -12.27
N SER A 198 24.11 -4.01 -12.65
CA SER A 198 24.56 -5.20 -11.91
C SER A 198 25.02 -4.85 -10.49
N GLN A 199 25.73 -3.72 -10.30
CA GLN A 199 26.10 -3.23 -8.97
C GLN A 199 24.87 -2.89 -8.13
N THR A 200 23.86 -2.28 -8.73
CA THR A 200 22.62 -1.91 -8.03
C THR A 200 21.82 -3.16 -7.64
N GLN A 201 21.77 -4.18 -8.50
CA GLN A 201 21.15 -5.47 -8.17
C GLN A 201 21.85 -6.14 -6.98
N VAL A 202 23.18 -6.19 -6.97
CA VAL A 202 23.95 -6.76 -5.85
C VAL A 202 23.66 -6.01 -4.55
N ARG A 203 23.62 -4.67 -4.58
CA ARG A 203 23.27 -3.85 -3.41
C ARG A 203 21.84 -4.09 -2.92
N LEU A 204 20.89 -4.24 -3.85
CA LEU A 204 19.51 -4.56 -3.50
C LEU A 204 19.43 -5.90 -2.77
N ASP A 205 20.08 -6.94 -3.31
CA ASP A 205 20.12 -8.26 -2.67
C ASP A 205 20.76 -8.22 -1.28
N GLU A 206 21.81 -7.40 -1.09
CA GLU A 206 22.46 -7.22 0.21
C GLU A 206 21.52 -6.56 1.22
N VAL A 207 20.81 -5.50 0.81
CA VAL A 207 19.83 -4.80 1.66
C VAL A 207 18.67 -5.72 2.00
N GLU A 208 18.13 -6.47 1.04
CA GLU A 208 17.06 -7.43 1.30
C GLU A 208 17.49 -8.54 2.27
N ARG A 209 18.71 -9.08 2.11
CA ARG A 209 19.27 -10.09 3.02
C ARG A 209 19.44 -9.53 4.44
N SER A 210 20.01 -8.34 4.56
CA SER A 210 20.20 -7.68 5.87
C SER A 210 18.87 -7.38 6.54
N HIS A 211 17.89 -6.86 5.79
CA HIS A 211 16.57 -6.58 6.32
C HIS A 211 15.85 -7.86 6.77
N ARG A 212 15.96 -8.95 6.00
CA ARG A 212 15.39 -10.26 6.38
C ARG A 212 16.01 -10.80 7.67
N GLN A 213 17.32 -10.64 7.85
CA GLN A 213 18.00 -11.03 9.09
C GLN A 213 17.52 -10.20 10.29
N GLN A 214 17.46 -8.87 10.14
CA GLN A 214 16.97 -7.98 11.20
C GLN A 214 15.51 -8.28 11.59
N MET A 215 14.65 -8.56 10.61
CA MET A 215 13.26 -8.96 10.86
C MET A 215 13.18 -10.28 11.64
N MET A 216 13.97 -11.28 11.26
CA MET A 216 14.02 -12.57 11.96
C MET A 216 14.52 -12.41 13.40
N GLU A 217 15.55 -11.60 13.63
CA GLU A 217 16.07 -11.30 14.97
C GLU A 217 15.04 -10.55 15.83
N ALA A 218 14.38 -9.54 15.25
CA ALA A 218 13.32 -8.78 15.93
C ALA A 218 12.13 -9.67 16.32
N GLU A 219 11.68 -10.56 15.42
CA GLU A 219 10.63 -11.53 15.69
C GLU A 219 11.02 -12.54 16.78
N ALA A 220 12.26 -13.05 16.73
CA ALA A 220 12.78 -13.96 17.76
C ALA A 220 12.83 -13.29 19.14
N ASN A 221 13.29 -12.04 19.21
CA ASN A 221 13.33 -11.25 20.43
C ASN A 221 11.92 -10.95 20.96
N ALA A 222 10.98 -10.56 20.09
CA ALA A 222 9.59 -10.34 20.46
C ALA A 222 8.92 -11.62 20.97
N LYS A 223 9.20 -12.77 20.36
CA LYS A 223 8.69 -14.06 20.82
C LYS A 223 9.27 -14.45 22.18
N SER A 224 10.58 -14.28 22.38
CA SER A 224 11.26 -14.56 23.64
C SER A 224 10.70 -13.72 24.80
N THR A 225 10.58 -12.40 24.58
CA THR A 225 9.99 -11.49 25.58
C THR A 225 8.52 -11.83 25.88
N ARG A 226 7.72 -12.21 24.87
CA ARG A 226 6.33 -12.64 25.09
C ARG A 226 6.24 -13.91 25.94
N ILE A 227 7.12 -14.89 25.71
CA ILE A 227 7.17 -16.12 26.52
C ILE A 227 7.54 -15.78 27.95
N ALA A 228 8.59 -14.97 28.17
CA ALA A 228 9.00 -14.56 29.51
C ALA A 228 7.89 -13.83 30.28
N LEU A 229 7.20 -12.88 29.64
CA LEU A 229 6.04 -12.19 30.23
C LEU A 229 4.87 -13.14 30.54
N GLN A 230 4.63 -14.13 29.68
CA GLN A 230 3.58 -15.13 29.89
C GLN A 230 3.93 -16.06 31.07
N GLU A 231 5.19 -16.47 31.18
CA GLU A 231 5.70 -17.27 32.29
C GLU A 231 5.59 -16.51 33.61
N GLU A 232 6.04 -15.24 33.66
CA GLU A 232 5.92 -14.36 34.82
C GLU A 232 4.46 -14.17 35.25
N SER A 233 3.57 -13.82 34.31
CA SER A 233 2.13 -13.69 34.60
C SER A 233 1.50 -15.01 35.07
N SER A 234 1.92 -16.13 34.50
CA SER A 234 1.43 -17.45 34.92
C SER A 234 1.90 -17.80 36.33
N HIS A 235 3.13 -17.44 36.69
CA HIS A 235 3.70 -17.62 38.00
C HIS A 235 3.00 -16.74 39.04
N GLU A 236 2.80 -15.45 38.75
CA GLU A 236 2.04 -14.53 39.61
C GLU A 236 0.60 -15.04 39.85
N LYS A 237 -0.09 -15.50 38.79
CA LYS A 237 -1.43 -16.09 38.92
C LYS A 237 -1.45 -17.38 39.73
N SER A 238 -0.38 -18.18 39.68
CA SER A 238 -0.26 -19.38 40.52
C SER A 238 -0.06 -19.00 41.97
N MET A 239 0.87 -18.07 42.25
CA MET A 239 1.17 -17.58 43.59
C MET A 239 -0.05 -16.93 44.25
N LEU A 240 -0.82 -16.15 43.49
CA LEU A 240 -2.06 -15.55 43.98
C LEU A 240 -3.11 -16.63 44.27
N ARG A 241 -3.27 -17.64 43.40
CA ARG A 241 -4.17 -18.78 43.65
C ARG A 241 -3.80 -19.53 44.92
N ASP A 242 -2.52 -19.84 45.10
CA ASP A 242 -2.03 -20.56 46.29
C ASP A 242 -2.22 -19.75 47.57
N ARG A 243 -2.15 -18.41 47.51
CA ARG A 243 -2.46 -17.54 48.64
C ARG A 243 -3.95 -17.55 48.96
N MET A 244 -4.80 -17.34 47.96
CA MET A 244 -6.26 -17.35 48.13
C MET A 244 -6.76 -18.70 48.68
N GLU A 245 -6.16 -19.80 48.22
CA GLU A 245 -6.50 -21.14 48.69
C GLU A 245 -6.09 -21.36 50.16
N ARG A 246 -4.92 -20.85 50.57
CA ARG A 246 -4.50 -20.87 51.98
C ARG A 246 -5.45 -20.06 52.86
N GLU A 247 -5.76 -18.83 52.46
CA GLU A 247 -6.70 -17.97 53.19
C GLU A 247 -8.10 -18.61 53.29
N ARG A 248 -8.56 -19.27 52.22
CA ARG A 248 -9.81 -20.04 52.20
C ARG A 248 -9.76 -21.19 53.21
N CYS A 249 -8.72 -22.01 53.20
CA CYS A 249 -8.56 -23.12 54.12
C CYS A 249 -8.50 -22.65 55.59
N GLU A 250 -7.77 -21.56 55.87
CA GLU A 250 -7.71 -20.97 57.21
C GLU A 250 -9.08 -20.44 57.66
N LEU A 251 -9.80 -19.74 56.79
CA LEU A 251 -11.14 -19.22 57.10
C LEU A 251 -12.14 -20.37 57.32
N GLU A 252 -12.11 -21.39 56.46
CA GLU A 252 -12.91 -22.60 56.62
C GLU A 252 -12.61 -23.31 57.94
N GLN A 253 -11.34 -23.41 58.34
CA GLN A 253 -10.94 -23.99 59.61
C GLN A 253 -11.48 -23.17 60.79
N ARG A 254 -11.32 -21.84 60.78
CA ARG A 254 -11.86 -20.95 61.82
C ARG A 254 -13.37 -21.08 61.94
N LEU A 255 -14.09 -21.06 60.81
CA LEU A 255 -15.54 -21.23 60.79
C LEU A 255 -15.96 -22.61 61.32
N ARG A 256 -15.21 -23.67 61.01
CA ARG A 256 -15.45 -25.01 61.59
C ARG A 256 -15.25 -25.01 63.11
N ASP A 257 -14.19 -24.39 63.60
CA ASP A 257 -13.88 -24.31 65.02
C ASP A 257 -14.92 -23.48 65.78
N GLU A 258 -15.34 -22.33 65.22
CA GLU A 258 -16.44 -21.51 65.75
C GLU A 258 -17.76 -22.28 65.77
N LEU A 259 -18.09 -22.98 64.68
CA LEU A 259 -19.29 -23.83 64.60
C LEU A 259 -19.25 -24.94 65.67
N ALA A 260 -18.09 -25.57 65.89
CA ALA A 260 -17.91 -26.59 66.92
C ALA A 260 -18.06 -26.00 68.34
N ALA A 261 -17.48 -24.82 68.60
CA ALA A 261 -17.61 -24.13 69.87
C ALA A 261 -19.07 -23.73 70.17
N VAL A 262 -19.78 -23.20 69.17
CA VAL A 262 -21.21 -22.86 69.30
C VAL A 262 -22.05 -24.13 69.53
N LYS A 263 -21.78 -25.21 68.80
CA LYS A 263 -22.46 -26.50 69.02
C LYS A 263 -22.24 -27.03 70.44
N ALA A 264 -21.00 -27.06 70.92
CA ALA A 264 -20.68 -27.49 72.28
C ALA A 264 -21.35 -26.61 73.35
N ARG A 265 -21.42 -25.30 73.11
CA ARG A 265 -22.16 -24.37 73.98
C ARG A 265 -23.66 -24.68 73.99
N ASN A 266 -24.25 -24.96 72.83
CA ASN A 266 -25.64 -25.36 72.74
C ASN A 266 -25.89 -26.67 73.50
N GLU A 267 -25.04 -27.68 73.32
CA GLU A 267 -25.13 -28.95 74.05
C GLU A 267 -25.05 -28.75 75.56
N LYS A 268 -24.17 -27.86 76.03
CA LYS A 268 -24.08 -27.49 77.44
C LYS A 268 -25.35 -26.81 77.94
N LEU A 269 -25.87 -25.83 77.22
CA LEU A 269 -27.13 -25.16 77.56
C LEU A 269 -28.31 -26.13 77.53
N ASP A 270 -28.34 -27.10 76.62
CA ASP A 270 -29.35 -28.15 76.56
C ASP A 270 -29.24 -29.13 77.73
N ALA A 271 -28.02 -29.42 78.21
CA ALA A 271 -27.81 -30.21 79.42
C ALA A 271 -28.25 -29.46 80.67
N GLU A 272 -27.86 -28.19 80.81
CA GLU A 272 -28.31 -27.30 81.90
C GLU A 272 -29.85 -27.17 81.89
N ASN A 273 -30.47 -26.99 80.73
CA ASN A 273 -31.93 -26.98 80.61
C ASN A 273 -32.56 -28.29 81.08
N ARG A 274 -31.97 -29.44 80.74
CA ARG A 274 -32.44 -30.76 81.19
C ARG A 274 -32.32 -30.93 82.70
N GLU A 275 -31.21 -30.51 83.29
CA GLU A 275 -31.01 -30.54 84.75
C GLU A 275 -31.99 -29.62 85.46
N LEU A 276 -32.16 -28.39 84.97
CA LEU A 276 -33.15 -27.45 85.52
C LEU A 276 -34.58 -27.99 85.39
N LEU A 277 -34.93 -28.62 84.28
CA LEU A 277 -36.22 -29.30 84.10
C LEU A 277 -36.39 -30.47 85.06
N ALA A 278 -35.37 -31.31 85.25
CA ALA A 278 -35.38 -32.42 86.19
C ALA A 278 -35.52 -31.93 87.64
N GLY A 279 -34.74 -30.92 88.04
CA GLY A 279 -34.83 -30.28 89.35
C GLY A 279 -36.19 -29.62 89.58
N LYS A 280 -36.75 -28.95 88.55
CA LYS A 280 -38.12 -28.43 88.60
C LYS A 280 -39.13 -29.54 88.88
N LEU A 281 -39.02 -30.69 88.21
CA LEU A 281 -39.90 -31.83 88.42
C LEU A 281 -39.73 -32.43 89.82
N GLU A 282 -38.50 -32.57 90.32
CA GLU A 282 -38.23 -33.06 91.67
C GLU A 282 -38.78 -32.13 92.76
N ILE A 283 -38.56 -30.82 92.62
CA ILE A 283 -39.13 -29.83 93.54
C ILE A 283 -40.65 -29.87 93.47
N SER A 284 -41.24 -29.96 92.28
CA SER A 284 -42.70 -30.09 92.13
C SER A 284 -43.23 -31.36 92.80
N ALA A 285 -42.50 -32.48 92.71
CA ALA A 285 -42.84 -33.73 93.40
C ALA A 285 -42.70 -33.61 94.93
N ARG A 286 -41.63 -32.96 95.43
CA ARG A 286 -41.45 -32.69 96.87
C ARG A 286 -42.52 -31.76 97.42
N VAL A 287 -42.90 -30.73 96.67
CA VAL A 287 -44.01 -29.85 97.04
C VAL A 287 -45.28 -30.67 97.18
N SER A 288 -45.59 -31.53 96.21
CA SER A 288 -46.74 -32.43 96.28
C SER A 288 -46.68 -33.42 97.45
N ASP A 289 -45.52 -34.00 97.75
CA ASP A 289 -45.35 -34.93 98.90
C ASP A 289 -45.46 -34.20 100.25
N LEU A 290 -44.90 -33.00 100.37
CA LEU A 290 -45.04 -32.16 101.55
C LEU A 290 -46.49 -31.70 101.75
N GLU A 291 -47.19 -31.32 100.68
CA GLU A 291 -48.61 -31.03 100.71
C GLU A 291 -49.41 -32.25 101.21
N HIS A 292 -49.08 -33.46 100.76
CA HIS A 292 -49.71 -34.69 101.24
C HIS A 292 -49.41 -34.98 102.71
N ARG A 293 -48.16 -34.86 103.16
CA ARG A 293 -47.80 -35.05 104.58
C ARG A 293 -48.42 -34.00 105.49
N LEU A 294 -48.53 -32.76 105.02
CA LEU A 294 -49.22 -31.71 105.75
C LEU A 294 -50.69 -32.09 105.95
N ALA A 295 -51.35 -32.59 104.89
CA ALA A 295 -52.72 -33.07 104.97
C ALA A 295 -52.88 -34.23 105.98
N VAL A 296 -51.95 -35.20 106.00
CA VAL A 296 -51.96 -36.33 106.95
C VAL A 296 -51.75 -35.84 108.40
N ALA A 297 -50.75 -34.98 108.63
CA ALA A 297 -50.46 -34.45 109.95
C ALA A 297 -51.60 -33.55 110.48
N ASP A 298 -52.25 -32.78 109.61
CA ASP A 298 -53.44 -32.02 109.98
C ASP A 298 -54.61 -32.94 110.38
N GLN A 299 -54.75 -34.09 109.71
CA GLN A 299 -55.77 -35.08 110.04
C GLN A 299 -55.48 -35.81 111.36
N GLU A 300 -54.22 -36.18 111.64
CA GLU A 300 -53.80 -36.71 112.95
C GLU A 300 -53.96 -35.70 114.07
N ARG A 301 -53.64 -34.42 113.81
CA ARG A 301 -53.87 -33.34 114.77
C ARG A 301 -55.36 -33.12 115.03
N HIS A 302 -56.20 -33.40 114.04
CA HIS A 302 -57.65 -33.38 114.21
C HIS A 302 -58.11 -34.53 115.11
N SER A 303 -57.67 -35.77 114.85
CA SER A 303 -58.05 -36.93 115.68
C SER A 303 -57.55 -36.81 117.12
N LEU A 304 -56.30 -36.36 117.34
CA LEU A 304 -55.76 -36.13 118.69
C LEU A 304 -56.51 -35.03 119.44
N ARG A 305 -57.06 -34.03 118.72
CA ARG A 305 -57.95 -33.03 119.33
C ARG A 305 -59.28 -33.64 119.73
N GLU A 306 -59.85 -34.54 118.94
CA GLU A 306 -61.06 -35.28 119.27
C GLU A 306 -60.82 -36.21 120.48
N ASP A 307 -59.70 -36.93 120.52
CA ASP A 307 -59.31 -37.79 121.64
C ASP A 307 -59.08 -37.00 122.94
N CYS A 308 -58.42 -35.83 122.85
CA CYS A 308 -58.26 -34.92 123.99
C CYS A 308 -59.59 -34.33 124.47
N ALA A 309 -60.56 -34.13 123.58
CA ALA A 309 -61.91 -33.72 123.97
C ALA A 309 -62.64 -34.87 124.69
N ALA A 310 -62.56 -36.09 124.15
CA ALA A 310 -63.15 -37.30 124.74
C ALA A 310 -62.59 -37.60 126.14
N LEU A 311 -61.26 -37.53 126.32
CA LEU A 311 -60.61 -37.74 127.61
C LEU A 311 -60.97 -36.66 128.64
N ARG A 312 -61.20 -35.41 128.21
CA ARG A 312 -61.67 -34.32 129.10
C ARG A 312 -63.10 -34.53 129.57
N ASP A 313 -63.97 -35.05 128.70
CA ASP A 313 -65.34 -35.39 129.10
C ASP A 313 -65.37 -36.62 130.02
N GLN A 314 -64.52 -37.62 129.77
CA GLN A 314 -64.37 -38.78 130.65
C GLN A 314 -63.85 -38.39 132.05
N ASN A 315 -62.94 -37.40 132.12
CA ASN A 315 -62.44 -36.86 133.39
C ASN A 315 -63.52 -36.08 134.16
N ARG A 316 -64.39 -35.35 133.46
CA ARG A 316 -65.58 -34.70 134.08
C ARG A 316 -66.55 -35.72 134.65
N GLN A 317 -66.78 -36.82 133.93
CA GLN A 317 -67.70 -37.88 134.34
C GLN A 317 -67.22 -38.59 135.61
N LEU A 318 -65.92 -38.94 135.66
CA LEU A 318 -65.29 -39.55 136.84
C LEU A 318 -65.21 -38.60 138.04
N SER A 319 -65.05 -37.30 137.81
CA SER A 319 -65.12 -36.30 138.89
C SER A 319 -66.54 -36.18 139.48
N GLY A 320 -67.57 -36.32 138.64
CA GLY A 320 -68.97 -36.40 139.07
C GLY A 320 -69.27 -37.65 139.90
N GLU A 321 -68.84 -38.83 139.43
CA GLU A 321 -69.02 -40.09 140.16
C GLU A 321 -68.29 -40.10 141.51
N LYS A 322 -67.12 -39.45 141.59
CA LYS A 322 -66.40 -39.26 142.85
C LYS A 322 -67.18 -38.37 143.84
N HIS A 323 -67.78 -37.29 143.35
CA HIS A 323 -68.58 -36.38 144.18
C HIS A 323 -69.83 -37.05 144.74
N ASP A 324 -70.53 -37.86 143.94
CA ASP A 324 -71.70 -38.63 144.37
C ASP A 324 -71.36 -39.70 145.42
N LEU A 325 -70.19 -40.34 145.30
CA LEU A 325 -69.70 -41.29 146.30
C LEU A 325 -69.29 -40.60 147.62
N GLU A 326 -68.70 -39.41 147.56
CA GLU A 326 -68.38 -38.61 148.75
C GLU A 326 -69.65 -38.15 149.50
N LEU A 327 -70.72 -37.79 148.78
CA LEU A 327 -72.05 -37.48 149.34
C LEU A 327 -72.67 -38.68 150.07
N ARG A 328 -72.65 -39.87 149.45
CA ARG A 328 -73.20 -41.10 150.07
C ARG A 328 -72.43 -41.54 151.33
N VAL A 329 -71.13 -41.30 151.38
CA VAL A 329 -70.31 -41.57 152.57
C VAL A 329 -70.60 -40.56 153.69
N ASN A 330 -70.95 -39.31 153.35
CA ASN A 330 -71.29 -38.29 154.33
C ASN A 330 -72.69 -38.52 154.94
N ASP A 331 -73.68 -38.93 154.13
CA ASP A 331 -75.03 -39.25 154.60
C ASP A 331 -75.07 -40.48 155.55
N ALA A 332 -74.23 -41.48 155.28
CA ALA A 332 -74.08 -42.64 156.16
C ALA A 332 -73.37 -42.30 157.50
N LYS A 333 -72.49 -41.28 157.49
CA LYS A 333 -71.84 -40.75 158.70
C LYS A 333 -72.77 -39.88 159.55
N VAL A 334 -73.78 -39.25 158.96
CA VAL A 334 -74.79 -38.47 159.69
C VAL A 334 -75.88 -39.37 160.29
N SER A 335 -76.24 -40.47 159.62
CA SER A 335 -77.17 -41.47 160.20
C SER A 335 -76.58 -42.26 161.37
N THR A 336 -75.26 -42.27 161.54
CA THR A 336 -74.57 -42.86 162.72
C THR A 336 -74.49 -41.91 163.91
N ARG A 337 -74.99 -40.67 163.81
CA ARG A 337 -75.05 -39.70 164.92
C ARG A 337 -76.46 -39.40 165.45
N GLY A 338 -77.51 -39.99 164.88
CA GLY A 338 -78.91 -39.69 165.23
C GLY A 338 -79.67 -40.76 166.03
N LEU A 339 -79.06 -41.90 166.36
CA LEU A 339 -79.69 -42.97 167.16
C LEU A 339 -78.83 -43.32 168.39
N GLU A 340 -78.44 -42.27 169.13
CA GLU A 340 -77.98 -42.31 170.53
C GLU A 340 -78.94 -41.50 171.45
N GLU A 341 -80.23 -41.37 171.10
CA GLU A 341 -81.28 -40.90 172.03
C GLU A 341 -82.58 -41.72 171.90
N GLN A 342 -82.51 -43.03 172.24
CA GLN A 342 -83.31 -43.71 173.28
C GLN A 342 -83.04 -45.22 173.33
#